data_AF-A0A537KVR1-F1
#
_entry.id   AF-A0A537KVR1-F1
#
_cell.length_a   1.000
_cell.length_b   1.000
_cell.length_c   1.000
_cell.angle_alpha   90.00
_cell.angle_beta   90.00
_cell.angle_gamma   90.00
#
_symmetry.space_group_name_H-M   'P 1'
#
loop_
_entity.id
_entity.type
_entity.pdbx_description
1 polymer ?
#
loop_
_entity_poly.entity_id
_entity_poly.type
_entity_poly.pdbx_seq_one_letter_code
_entity_poly.pdbx_strand_id
1 'polypeptide(L)'
;MDVQRTIDDPRVPGTLTMRIFLALAAALLFPTVVFAQDAKPAALADYVSFCLALWDGVPDLHAKAAALGVQDVSGSAGMSMTLGKSTMQFYRAPPGNPPVSRTVGATSTTFTDGKDWSCDVNIHSPVERADLEAMEKTLDLEGQIMTLGPTMMGRWKIRKRHPVVLIKAVAGKNFTMLMVQKFDASTAMTKAKPAH
;
A
#
# COMPACT_ATOMS: atom_id res chain seq x y z
N MET A 1 -61.22 45.96 37.85
CA MET A 1 -60.31 44.99 37.19
C MET A 1 -58.93 45.40 37.59
N ASP A 2 -58.38 44.74 38.61
CA ASP A 2 -57.05 45.03 39.11
C ASP A 2 -56.49 43.80 39.85
N VAL A 3 -55.16 43.65 39.76
CA VAL A 3 -54.25 42.83 40.59
C VAL A 3 -54.13 41.31 40.34
N GLN A 4 -53.07 40.95 39.61
CA GLN A 4 -51.93 40.10 40.01
C GLN A 4 -52.07 39.02 41.12
N ARG A 5 -51.60 37.79 40.82
CA ARG A 5 -50.68 36.97 41.66
C ARG A 5 -50.29 35.70 40.89
N THR A 6 -49.09 35.61 40.29
CA THR A 6 -47.85 34.99 40.83
C THR A 6 -48.05 33.71 41.65
N ILE A 7 -47.43 32.60 41.23
CA ILE A 7 -46.34 31.91 41.97
C ILE A 7 -45.89 30.61 41.24
N ASP A 8 -44.60 30.61 40.94
CA ASP A 8 -43.57 29.56 40.89
C ASP A 8 -43.56 28.32 39.95
N ASP A 9 -42.36 28.21 39.38
CA ASP A 9 -41.68 27.24 38.51
C ASP A 9 -41.48 25.86 39.20
N PRO A 10 -41.20 24.78 38.44
CA PRO A 10 -39.77 24.47 38.31
C PRO A 10 -39.37 23.86 36.95
N ARG A 11 -38.29 24.42 36.39
CA ARG A 11 -37.16 23.71 35.77
C ARG A 11 -37.52 22.68 34.69
N VAL A 12 -37.37 23.09 33.44
CA VAL A 12 -36.93 22.17 32.39
C VAL A 12 -35.57 22.64 31.86
N PRO A 13 -34.44 22.13 32.39
CA PRO A 13 -33.13 22.28 31.76
C PRO A 13 -33.07 21.33 30.55
N GLY A 14 -33.97 21.55 29.57
CA GLY A 14 -34.17 20.63 28.45
C GLY A 14 -33.46 21.06 27.17
N THR A 15 -33.09 22.33 27.05
CA THR A 15 -32.62 22.88 25.77
C THR A 15 -31.12 22.71 25.55
N LEU A 16 -30.30 22.65 26.61
CA LEU A 16 -28.85 22.45 26.47
C LEU A 16 -28.50 20.97 26.29
N THR A 17 -29.09 20.11 27.12
CA THR A 17 -28.89 18.64 27.09
C THR A 17 -29.44 18.04 25.79
N MET A 18 -30.61 18.49 25.30
CA MET A 18 -31.16 18.03 24.02
C MET A 18 -30.29 18.47 22.82
N ARG A 19 -29.63 19.63 22.89
CA ARG A 19 -28.66 20.07 21.86
C ARG A 19 -27.37 19.27 21.89
N ILE A 20 -26.89 18.91 23.09
CA ILE A 20 -25.70 18.05 23.25
C ILE A 20 -26.01 16.64 22.73
N PHE A 21 -27.18 16.09 23.03
CA PHE A 21 -27.61 14.79 22.50
C PHE A 21 -27.81 14.80 20.98
N LEU A 22 -28.33 15.88 20.39
CA LEU A 22 -28.42 16.01 18.92
C LEU A 22 -27.04 16.16 18.27
N ALA A 23 -26.10 16.87 18.90
CA ALA A 23 -24.72 17.00 18.41
C ALA A 23 -23.95 15.68 18.53
N LEU A 24 -24.15 14.92 19.61
CA LEU A 24 -23.59 13.57 19.77
C LEU A 24 -24.22 12.57 18.78
N ALA A 25 -25.54 12.66 18.56
CA ALA A 25 -26.23 11.81 17.59
C ALA A 25 -25.81 12.15 16.15
N ALA A 26 -25.56 13.41 15.82
CA ALA A 26 -24.95 13.79 14.55
C ALA A 26 -23.52 13.22 14.44
N ALA A 27 -22.67 13.35 15.46
CA ALA A 27 -21.33 12.79 15.46
C ALA A 27 -21.29 11.24 15.40
N LEU A 28 -22.35 10.57 15.84
CA LEU A 28 -22.50 9.10 15.80
C LEU A 28 -23.22 8.58 14.53
N LEU A 29 -24.00 9.43 13.85
CA LEU A 29 -24.78 9.05 12.65
C LEU A 29 -24.21 9.60 11.34
N PHE A 30 -23.25 10.53 11.39
CA PHE A 30 -22.37 10.79 10.27
C PHE A 30 -21.19 9.82 10.38
N PRO A 31 -21.18 8.67 9.66
CA PRO A 31 -19.89 8.09 9.34
C PRO A 31 -19.12 9.22 8.68
N THR A 32 -18.02 9.59 9.32
CA THR A 32 -17.03 10.54 8.81
C THR A 32 -17.05 10.47 7.30
N VAL A 33 -17.49 11.55 6.67
CA VAL A 33 -17.24 11.75 5.25
C VAL A 33 -15.72 11.89 5.19
N VAL A 34 -15.05 10.74 5.14
CA VAL A 34 -13.64 10.65 4.83
C VAL A 34 -13.56 11.38 3.51
N PHE A 35 -12.92 12.54 3.58
CA PHE A 35 -12.67 13.39 2.45
C PHE A 35 -12.33 12.49 1.28
N ALA A 36 -13.11 12.60 0.20
CA ALA A 36 -12.56 12.40 -1.12
C ALA A 36 -11.46 13.46 -1.26
N GLN A 37 -10.33 13.26 -0.59
CA GLN A 37 -9.09 13.85 -1.03
C GLN A 37 -9.00 13.44 -2.48
N ASP A 38 -8.78 14.40 -3.37
CA ASP A 38 -8.16 14.14 -4.65
C ASP A 38 -6.94 13.27 -4.34
N ALA A 39 -7.15 11.95 -4.38
CA ALA A 39 -6.19 10.98 -3.90
C ALA A 39 -5.13 10.94 -4.97
N LYS A 40 -4.15 11.84 -4.82
CA LYS A 40 -2.96 11.87 -5.66
C LYS A 40 -2.48 10.43 -5.76
N PRO A 41 -2.24 9.92 -6.99
CA PRO A 41 -1.75 8.56 -7.16
C PRO A 41 -0.57 8.33 -6.23
N ALA A 42 -0.61 7.24 -5.45
CA ALA A 42 0.48 6.86 -4.56
C ALA A 42 1.80 6.82 -5.35
N ALA A 43 2.89 7.27 -4.72
CA ALA A 43 4.18 7.31 -5.40
C ALA A 43 4.67 5.88 -5.67
N LEU A 44 5.41 5.67 -6.77
CA LEU A 44 5.97 4.34 -7.07
C LEU A 44 6.86 3.80 -5.94
N ALA A 45 7.56 4.69 -5.24
CA ALA A 45 8.37 4.34 -4.08
C ALA A 45 7.54 3.72 -2.94
N ASP A 46 6.28 4.13 -2.78
CA ASP A 46 5.39 3.59 -1.74
C ASP A 46 4.99 2.15 -2.06
N TYR A 47 4.78 1.82 -3.34
CA TYR A 47 4.56 0.43 -3.76
C TYR A 47 5.79 -0.45 -3.54
N VAL A 48 7.00 0.06 -3.83
CA VAL A 48 8.23 -0.68 -3.51
C VAL A 48 8.34 -0.89 -1.99
N SER A 49 8.08 0.15 -1.19
CA SER A 49 8.09 0.05 0.27
C SER A 49 7.10 -1.00 0.79
N PHE A 50 5.90 -1.06 0.20
CA PHE A 50 4.91 -2.07 0.53
C PHE A 50 5.36 -3.49 0.16
N CYS A 51 5.93 -3.70 -1.04
CA CYS A 51 6.51 -4.99 -1.42
C CYS A 51 7.59 -5.46 -0.44
N LEU A 52 8.44 -4.56 0.01
CA LEU A 52 9.48 -4.86 0.99
C LEU A 52 8.87 -5.22 2.35
N ALA A 53 7.86 -4.47 2.80
CA ALA A 53 7.15 -4.75 4.04
C ALA A 53 6.45 -6.12 4.03
N LEU A 54 5.93 -6.56 2.88
CA LEU A 54 5.32 -7.88 2.71
C LEU A 54 6.32 -9.01 2.98
N TRP A 55 7.58 -8.82 2.61
CA TRP A 55 8.63 -9.80 2.83
C TRP A 55 9.17 -9.78 4.26
N ASP A 56 9.28 -8.59 4.84
CA ASP A 56 9.79 -8.38 6.20
C ASP A 56 8.73 -8.74 7.27
N GLY A 57 7.48 -9.05 6.86
CA GLY A 57 6.41 -9.51 7.76
C GLY A 57 5.98 -8.47 8.78
N VAL A 58 6.00 -7.19 8.39
CA VAL A 58 5.73 -6.06 9.30
C VAL A 58 4.28 -6.12 9.82
N PRO A 59 3.99 -5.82 11.09
CA PRO A 59 2.64 -5.94 11.64
C PRO A 59 1.60 -4.99 11.03
N ASP A 60 2.03 -3.89 10.39
CA ASP A 60 1.15 -2.83 9.86
C ASP A 60 0.90 -2.94 8.33
N LEU A 61 0.85 -4.16 7.80
CA LEU A 61 0.62 -4.39 6.36
C LEU A 61 -0.74 -3.86 5.89
N HIS A 62 -1.76 -3.97 6.74
CA HIS A 62 -3.11 -3.51 6.39
C HIS A 62 -3.17 -1.99 6.21
N ALA A 63 -2.57 -1.20 7.11
CA ALA A 63 -2.58 0.26 6.94
C ALA A 63 -1.73 0.69 5.75
N LYS A 64 -0.60 0.00 5.48
CA LYS A 64 0.20 0.24 4.27
C LYS A 64 -0.56 -0.06 2.98
N ALA A 65 -1.31 -1.17 2.95
CA ALA A 65 -2.17 -1.50 1.82
C ALA A 65 -3.27 -0.44 1.63
N ALA A 66 -3.93 -0.04 2.71
CA ALA A 66 -4.97 0.98 2.70
C ALA A 66 -4.45 2.36 2.22
N ALA A 67 -3.23 2.75 2.62
CA ALA A 67 -2.58 3.97 2.15
C ALA A 67 -2.31 3.96 0.63
N LEU A 68 -2.11 2.78 0.04
CA LEU A 68 -2.01 2.58 -1.41
C LEU A 68 -3.37 2.44 -2.10
N GLY A 69 -4.47 2.43 -1.33
CA GLY A 69 -5.82 2.18 -1.83
C GLY A 69 -6.02 0.76 -2.34
N VAL A 70 -5.27 -0.22 -1.82
CA VAL A 70 -5.43 -1.65 -2.11
C VAL A 70 -5.82 -2.41 -0.85
N GLN A 71 -6.54 -3.51 -1.02
CA GLN A 71 -6.96 -4.41 0.06
C GLN A 71 -6.68 -5.86 -0.33
N ASP A 72 -6.51 -6.72 0.67
CA ASP A 72 -6.34 -8.16 0.47
C ASP A 72 -7.56 -8.73 -0.30
N VAL A 73 -7.30 -9.55 -1.33
CA VAL A 73 -8.35 -10.14 -2.17
C VAL A 73 -9.23 -11.12 -1.40
N SER A 74 -8.70 -11.74 -0.34
CA SER A 74 -9.42 -12.72 0.48
C SER A 74 -10.48 -12.11 1.41
N GLY A 75 -10.51 -10.78 1.57
CA GLY A 75 -11.44 -10.10 2.47
C GLY A 75 -11.12 -10.24 3.96
N SER A 76 -10.07 -11.00 4.31
CA SER A 76 -9.46 -11.07 5.63
C SER A 76 -8.03 -10.56 5.54
N ALA A 77 -7.56 -9.80 6.52
CA ALA A 77 -6.19 -9.30 6.52
C ALA A 77 -5.17 -10.46 6.51
N GLY A 78 -4.44 -10.64 5.40
CA GLY A 78 -3.22 -11.43 5.37
C GLY A 78 -3.38 -12.91 5.04
N MET A 79 -4.39 -13.33 4.25
CA MET A 79 -4.49 -14.74 3.88
C MET A 79 -3.59 -15.05 2.68
N SER A 80 -2.40 -15.57 2.97
CA SER A 80 -1.48 -16.07 1.96
C SER A 80 -1.89 -17.46 1.48
N MET A 81 -1.85 -17.70 0.17
CA MET A 81 -2.03 -19.04 -0.40
C MET A 81 -0.68 -19.74 -0.50
N THR A 82 -0.51 -20.86 0.20
CA THR A 82 0.72 -21.68 0.10
C THR A 82 0.48 -22.85 -0.86
N LEU A 83 1.29 -22.93 -1.92
CA LEU A 83 1.32 -24.03 -2.87
C LEU A 83 2.73 -24.63 -2.90
N GLY A 84 2.89 -25.82 -2.32
CA GLY A 84 4.19 -26.47 -2.18
C GLY A 84 5.17 -25.62 -1.37
N LYS A 85 6.26 -25.17 -2.00
CA LYS A 85 7.29 -24.31 -1.36
C LYS A 85 7.05 -22.82 -1.59
N SER A 86 5.97 -22.46 -2.28
CA SER A 86 5.63 -21.09 -2.65
C SER A 86 4.47 -20.57 -1.81
N THR A 87 4.56 -19.31 -1.40
CA THR A 87 3.51 -18.60 -0.68
C THR A 87 3.18 -17.34 -1.46
N MET A 88 1.90 -17.10 -1.73
CA MET A 88 1.40 -15.99 -2.56
C MET A 88 0.46 -15.12 -1.75
N GLN A 89 0.54 -13.80 -1.92
CA GLN A 89 -0.38 -12.82 -1.35
C GLN A 89 -0.83 -11.87 -2.46
N PHE A 90 -2.12 -11.54 -2.50
CA PHE A 90 -2.69 -10.67 -3.52
C PHE A 90 -3.48 -9.54 -2.89
N TYR A 91 -3.23 -8.32 -3.37
CA TYR A 91 -3.92 -7.11 -3.01
C TYR A 91 -4.49 -6.45 -4.27
N ARG A 92 -5.69 -5.89 -4.18
CA ARG A 92 -6.33 -5.17 -5.28
C ARG A 92 -7.09 -3.95 -4.79
N ALA A 93 -7.27 -2.96 -5.65
CA ALA A 93 -8.20 -1.87 -5.38
C ALA A 93 -9.64 -2.40 -5.18
N PRO A 94 -10.40 -1.90 -4.19
CA PRO A 94 -11.78 -2.31 -3.97
C PRO A 94 -12.69 -1.96 -5.17
N PRO A 95 -13.70 -2.80 -5.45
CA PRO A 95 -14.69 -2.50 -6.48
C PRO A 95 -15.44 -1.21 -6.13
N GLY A 96 -15.63 -0.32 -7.11
CA GLY A 96 -16.34 0.96 -6.92
C GLY A 96 -15.44 2.17 -6.60
N ASN A 97 -14.12 2.01 -6.61
CA ASN A 97 -13.15 3.11 -6.48
C ASN A 97 -12.55 3.46 -7.87
N PRO A 98 -13.15 4.35 -8.68
CA PRO A 98 -12.56 4.77 -9.96
C PRO A 98 -11.46 5.84 -9.77
N PRO A 99 -10.50 5.97 -10.72
CA PRO A 99 -10.41 5.29 -12.02
C PRO A 99 -9.25 4.28 -12.17
N VAL A 100 -8.37 4.15 -11.17
CA VAL A 100 -7.11 3.41 -11.35
C VAL A 100 -7.19 2.01 -10.74
N SER A 101 -7.36 0.99 -11.59
CA SER A 101 -7.19 -0.40 -11.19
C SER A 101 -5.74 -0.65 -10.78
N ARG A 102 -5.54 -1.09 -9.53
CA ARG A 102 -4.23 -1.38 -8.94
C ARG A 102 -4.24 -2.78 -8.39
N THR A 103 -3.23 -3.56 -8.71
CA THR A 103 -3.01 -4.88 -8.11
C THR A 103 -1.57 -5.01 -7.65
N VAL A 104 -1.38 -5.71 -6.54
CA VAL A 104 -0.08 -6.11 -6.01
C VAL A 104 -0.13 -7.60 -5.75
N GLY A 105 0.75 -8.37 -6.37
CA GLY A 105 0.94 -9.79 -6.11
C GLY A 105 2.34 -10.02 -5.56
N ALA A 106 2.45 -10.61 -4.38
CA ALA A 106 3.74 -10.98 -3.81
C ALA A 106 3.85 -12.49 -3.73
N THR A 107 4.98 -13.03 -4.17
CA THR A 107 5.29 -14.46 -4.10
C THR A 107 6.61 -14.65 -3.36
N SER A 108 6.67 -15.67 -2.52
CA SER A 108 7.89 -16.13 -1.88
C SER A 108 8.05 -17.61 -2.14
N THR A 109 9.21 -18.04 -2.65
CA THR A 109 9.47 -19.46 -2.93
C THR A 109 10.74 -19.90 -2.23
N THR A 110 10.63 -20.98 -1.45
CA THR A 110 11.77 -21.56 -0.73
C THR A 110 12.42 -22.65 -1.58
N PHE A 111 13.69 -22.47 -1.90
CA PHE A 111 14.53 -23.43 -2.61
C PHE A 111 15.50 -24.13 -1.64
N THR A 112 16.31 -25.05 -2.16
CA THR A 112 17.35 -25.72 -1.36
C THR A 112 18.53 -24.78 -1.06
N ASP A 113 18.80 -23.84 -1.96
CA ASP A 113 19.93 -22.91 -1.96
C ASP A 113 19.56 -21.53 -1.42
N GLY A 114 18.28 -21.25 -1.13
CA GLY A 114 17.84 -19.96 -0.64
C GLY A 114 16.35 -19.74 -0.72
N LYS A 115 15.92 -18.49 -0.56
CA LYS A 115 14.53 -18.06 -0.71
C LYS A 115 14.46 -16.90 -1.70
N ASP A 116 13.65 -17.07 -2.74
CA ASP A 116 13.34 -16.01 -3.70
C ASP A 116 12.04 -15.32 -3.31
N TRP A 117 12.02 -14.01 -3.50
CA TRP A 117 10.86 -13.16 -3.27
C TRP A 117 10.63 -12.30 -4.50
N SER A 118 9.41 -12.31 -5.02
CA SER A 118 8.96 -11.43 -6.08
C SER A 118 7.72 -10.65 -5.64
N CYS A 119 7.57 -9.44 -6.13
CA CYS A 119 6.40 -8.61 -5.94
C CYS A 119 6.12 -7.85 -7.24
N ASP A 120 4.95 -8.11 -7.82
CA ASP A 120 4.47 -7.56 -9.07
C ASP A 120 3.33 -6.59 -8.80
N VAL A 121 3.51 -5.35 -9.23
CA VAL A 121 2.57 -4.25 -9.05
C VAL A 121 2.09 -3.81 -10.43
N ASN A 122 0.79 -3.86 -10.65
CA ASN A 122 0.17 -3.39 -11.89
C ASN A 122 -0.70 -2.17 -11.57
N ILE A 123 -0.41 -1.06 -12.23
CA ILE A 123 -1.09 0.22 -12.06
C ILE A 123 -1.67 0.61 -13.42
N HIS A 124 -2.99 0.75 -13.52
CA HIS A 124 -3.66 1.18 -14.75
C HIS A 124 -3.72 2.71 -14.83
N SER A 125 -2.54 3.35 -14.79
CA SER A 125 -2.38 4.78 -15.01
C SER A 125 -1.07 5.05 -15.73
N PRO A 126 -1.00 6.14 -16.53
CA PRO A 126 0.27 6.63 -17.04
C PRO A 126 1.19 7.00 -15.88
N VAL A 127 2.48 6.74 -16.08
CA VAL A 127 3.56 7.18 -15.22
C VAL A 127 4.54 7.92 -16.11
N GLU A 128 4.95 9.10 -15.67
CA GLU A 128 5.89 9.94 -16.40
C GLU A 128 7.32 9.59 -16.05
N ARG A 129 8.27 10.06 -16.86
CA ARG A 129 9.69 9.89 -16.58
C ARG A 129 10.07 10.48 -15.22
N ALA A 130 9.48 11.62 -14.87
CA ALA A 130 9.72 12.30 -13.61
C ALA A 130 9.35 11.43 -12.39
N ASP A 131 8.31 10.59 -12.50
CA ASP A 131 7.93 9.65 -11.43
C ASP A 131 8.97 8.55 -11.24
N LEU A 132 9.55 8.03 -12.34
CA LEU A 132 10.63 7.04 -12.30
C LEU A 132 11.91 7.64 -11.70
N GLU A 133 12.26 8.87 -12.08
CA GLU A 133 13.40 9.61 -11.53
C GLU A 133 13.19 9.96 -10.05
N ALA A 134 11.98 10.33 -9.66
CA ALA A 134 11.61 10.54 -8.27
C ALA A 134 11.75 9.26 -7.45
N MET A 135 11.31 8.11 -7.99
CA MET A 135 11.49 6.80 -7.35
C MET A 135 12.98 6.46 -7.20
N GLU A 136 13.78 6.65 -8.26
CA GLU A 136 15.23 6.43 -8.26
C GLU A 136 15.92 7.22 -7.14
N LYS A 137 15.60 8.50 -7.01
CA LYS A 137 16.15 9.36 -5.95
C LYS A 137 15.64 8.97 -4.57
N THR A 138 14.36 8.69 -4.42
CA THR A 138 13.73 8.40 -3.11
C THR A 138 14.26 7.12 -2.48
N LEU A 139 14.56 6.12 -3.30
CA LEU A 139 15.00 4.81 -2.84
C LEU A 139 16.53 4.59 -2.94
N ASP A 140 17.30 5.62 -3.29
CA ASP A 140 18.76 5.52 -3.55
C ASP A 140 19.08 4.36 -4.51
N LEU A 141 18.42 4.39 -5.68
CA LEU A 141 18.55 3.35 -6.68
C LEU A 141 19.80 3.56 -7.53
N GLU A 142 20.42 2.45 -7.95
CA GLU A 142 21.51 2.43 -8.91
C GLU A 142 21.06 1.66 -10.15
N GLY A 143 21.03 2.34 -11.30
CA GLY A 143 20.50 1.76 -12.53
C GLY A 143 20.34 2.79 -13.64
N GLN A 144 19.42 2.52 -14.56
CA GLN A 144 19.15 3.38 -15.69
C GLN A 144 17.69 3.35 -16.11
N ILE A 145 17.21 4.47 -16.65
CA ILE A 145 15.92 4.61 -17.34
C ILE A 145 16.19 4.67 -18.84
N MET A 146 15.50 3.83 -19.58
CA MET A 146 15.54 3.74 -21.03
C MET A 146 14.16 4.03 -21.61
N THR A 147 14.12 4.68 -22.77
CA THR A 147 12.87 4.88 -23.53
C THR A 147 12.90 3.95 -24.75
N LEU A 148 11.86 3.14 -24.91
CA LEU A 148 11.66 2.17 -25.99
C LEU A 148 10.35 2.49 -26.69
N GLY A 149 10.42 3.32 -27.74
CA GLY A 149 9.24 3.82 -28.44
C GLY A 149 8.30 4.57 -27.49
N PRO A 150 7.00 4.20 -27.42
CA PRO A 150 6.03 4.85 -26.52
C PRO A 150 6.13 4.39 -25.04
N THR A 151 7.12 3.55 -24.72
CA THR A 151 7.26 2.91 -23.40
C THR A 151 8.55 3.39 -22.73
N MET A 152 8.51 3.58 -21.42
CA MET A 152 9.69 3.80 -20.59
C MET A 152 9.95 2.56 -19.74
N MET A 153 11.22 2.19 -19.62
CA MET A 153 11.65 1.08 -18.78
C MET A 153 12.78 1.55 -17.87
N GLY A 154 12.65 1.29 -16.58
CA GLY A 154 13.74 1.47 -15.64
C GLY A 154 14.15 0.15 -15.03
N ARG A 155 15.46 -0.03 -14.82
CA ARG A 155 16.00 -1.19 -14.12
C ARG A 155 17.06 -0.72 -13.15
N TRP A 156 16.89 -1.11 -11.89
CA TRP A 156 17.75 -0.70 -10.81
C TRP A 156 18.00 -1.80 -9.78
N LYS A 157 19.00 -1.56 -8.94
CA LYS A 157 19.19 -2.22 -7.64
C LYS A 157 19.17 -1.17 -6.53
N ILE A 158 18.75 -1.55 -5.32
CA ILE A 158 18.86 -0.65 -4.15
C ILE A 158 20.31 -0.65 -3.65
N ARG A 159 20.98 0.51 -3.65
CA ARG A 159 22.45 0.62 -3.49
C ARG A 159 22.99 0.03 -2.19
N LYS A 160 22.30 0.25 -1.06
CA LYS A 160 22.78 -0.10 0.29
C LYS A 160 22.01 -1.23 0.96
N ARG A 161 21.28 -2.05 0.19
CA ARG A 161 20.45 -3.13 0.76
C ARG A 161 21.08 -4.51 0.57
N HIS A 162 21.09 -5.29 1.64
CA HIS A 162 21.43 -6.71 1.64
C HIS A 162 20.25 -7.51 2.20
N PRO A 163 19.83 -8.61 1.55
CA PRO A 163 20.26 -9.05 0.22
C PRO A 163 19.94 -8.01 -0.88
N VAL A 164 20.54 -8.18 -2.06
CA VAL A 164 20.31 -7.28 -3.20
C VAL A 164 18.83 -7.33 -3.60
N VAL A 165 18.21 -6.16 -3.70
CA VAL A 165 16.86 -5.99 -4.22
C VAL A 165 16.95 -5.38 -5.61
N LEU A 166 16.36 -6.06 -6.58
CA LEU A 166 16.22 -5.62 -7.97
C LEU A 166 14.84 -4.99 -8.17
N ILE A 167 14.79 -3.87 -8.87
CA ILE A 167 13.57 -3.17 -9.22
C ILE A 167 13.54 -2.99 -10.72
N LYS A 168 12.42 -3.33 -11.34
CA LYS A 168 12.15 -3.07 -12.76
C LYS A 168 10.81 -2.37 -12.88
N ALA A 169 10.75 -1.26 -13.60
CA ALA A 169 9.50 -0.60 -13.95
C ALA A 169 9.34 -0.55 -15.47
N VAL A 170 8.12 -0.75 -15.96
CA VAL A 170 7.72 -0.59 -17.36
C VAL A 170 6.48 0.30 -17.37
N ALA A 171 6.61 1.52 -17.88
CA ALA A 171 5.54 2.49 -17.99
C ALA A 171 5.16 2.69 -19.46
N GLY A 172 3.93 2.34 -19.81
CA GLY A 172 3.30 2.61 -21.10
C GLY A 172 2.21 3.66 -20.97
N LYS A 173 1.50 3.92 -22.07
CA LYS A 173 0.49 4.99 -22.15
C LYS A 173 -0.62 4.87 -21.10
N ASN A 174 -1.07 3.65 -20.80
CA ASN A 174 -2.22 3.39 -19.93
C ASN A 174 -1.92 2.36 -18.84
N PHE A 175 -0.68 1.91 -18.72
CA PHE A 175 -0.30 0.87 -17.77
C PHE A 175 1.10 1.14 -17.25
N THR A 176 1.32 0.78 -16.00
CA THR A 176 2.64 0.69 -15.39
C THR A 176 2.75 -0.64 -14.68
N MET A 177 3.82 -1.36 -14.94
CA MET A 177 4.20 -2.58 -14.24
C MET A 177 5.48 -2.33 -13.47
N LEU A 178 5.47 -2.60 -12.17
CA LEU A 178 6.62 -2.51 -11.29
C LEU A 178 6.87 -3.88 -10.68
N MET A 179 8.08 -4.40 -10.85
CA MET A 179 8.53 -5.69 -10.33
C MET A 179 9.66 -5.45 -9.34
N VAL A 180 9.52 -5.97 -8.14
CA VAL A 180 10.52 -5.94 -7.07
C VAL A 180 10.91 -7.37 -6.77
N GLN A 181 12.20 -7.70 -6.84
CA GLN A 181 12.70 -9.06 -6.64
C GLN A 181 13.90 -9.08 -5.70
N LYS A 182 14.02 -10.14 -4.90
CA LYS A 182 15.09 -10.34 -3.93
C LYS A 182 15.36 -11.82 -3.74
N PHE A 183 16.63 -12.21 -3.76
CA PHE A 183 17.05 -13.57 -3.44
C PHE A 183 17.91 -13.58 -2.17
N ASP A 184 17.49 -14.36 -1.17
CA ASP A 184 18.24 -14.64 0.05
C ASP A 184 18.92 -16.01 -0.07
N ALA A 185 20.24 -16.02 -0.30
CA ALA A 185 21.00 -17.26 -0.33
C ALA A 185 21.09 -17.90 1.06
N SER A 186 20.99 -19.23 1.13
CA SER A 186 21.18 -19.95 2.39
C SER A 186 22.66 -20.01 2.76
N THR A 187 22.97 -19.82 4.05
CA THR A 187 24.34 -19.87 4.58
C THR A 187 24.99 -21.26 4.48
N ALA A 188 24.26 -22.28 4.03
CA ALA A 188 24.77 -23.62 3.83
C ALA A 188 25.81 -23.71 2.68
N MET A 189 25.73 -22.82 1.67
CA MET A 189 26.71 -22.79 0.58
C MET A 189 27.99 -22.00 0.92
N THR A 190 27.97 -21.07 1.87
CA THR A 190 29.17 -20.27 2.22
C THR A 190 30.27 -21.12 2.87
N LYS A 191 29.93 -22.31 3.39
CA LYS A 191 30.89 -23.30 3.91
C LYS A 191 31.40 -24.30 2.87
N ALA A 192 30.89 -24.28 1.64
CA ALA A 192 31.20 -25.26 0.60
C ALA A 192 32.22 -24.74 -0.44
N LYS A 193 33.10 -23.81 -0.07
CA LYS A 193 34.29 -23.51 -0.87
C LYS A 193 35.44 -24.39 -0.37
N PRO A 194 35.82 -25.48 -1.05
CA PRO A 194 37.06 -26.17 -0.73
C PRO A 194 38.22 -25.23 -1.08
N ALA A 195 39.11 -25.02 -0.12
CA ALA A 195 40.42 -24.46 -0.38
C ALA A 195 41.21 -25.48 -1.22
N HIS A 196 41.37 -25.17 -2.50
CA HIS A 196 42.38 -25.77 -3.36
C HIS A 196 43.09 -24.65 -4.11
#